data_AF-A0A9R0V7D5-F1
#
_entry.id   AF-A0A9R0V7D5-F1
#
_cell.length_a   1.000
_cell.length_b   1.000
_cell.length_c   1.000
_cell.angle_alpha   90.00
_cell.angle_beta   90.00
_cell.angle_gamma   90.00
#
_symmetry.space_group_name_H-M   'P 1'
#
loop_
_entity.id
_entity.type
_entity.pdbx_description
1 polymer ?
#
loop_
_entity_poly.entity_id
_entity_poly.type
_entity_poly.pdbx_seq_one_letter_code
_entity_poly.pdbx_strand_id
1 'polypeptide(L)'
;MAHHIPLPLPLPLRRRLHHLFILALLAVASGNPSPGVYDRGAEEAEAYSILTFHDYTPPPPPALPPPPAAPAATCAGDLGGVGDLDTRCVVPVSVRLEGGGVFISGNGSLQLLDGVSVTCQRPGCVVSANLSGDIRFGHGARVVAGWVSLAATNITLGDDAVIDTTALAGNPPDKTSGVPTGIYGDGGGHGGRGASCYVNKGQTQEDSWGGDTYAWSELKTPNSYGSKGGSTSVEKDYGGGGGGVVWLFADEIVMNGTVIANGGNGGTKGGGGSGGSIYLKAATMQGGGKISACGGNGLSGGGGGRVSIDVFSRHDDTHFFVHGGRSSGCPDNAGAAGTLYEEVPKSITVSNNNLSTQTDTVFLDPPYEPLWTNVFIKNHAKVSLPLRWSRLQAQGQISLLSRATLTFGLTHYPYSEFELLAEELLMSDSTIQVFGALRMSVKMLLMWNSRMVIDGGRDSGVATSLLEGSNLIVLRESSVIHSNANLGIHGQGVLNLSGNGDTIEAQRLILSLFYNILVGRGAVLRGPLINASGDDVAPKLNCENESCPMEIFHPPEDCNLNSSLSFTLQICRVEDIDVSGLVQGTVINFNRARNVTIQRHGSISATGLGNTSLFLVCQNCY
;
A
#
# COMPACT_ATOMS: atom_id res chain seq x y z
N MET A 1 -53.26 -32.03 -0.52
CA MET A 1 -53.78 -31.91 0.86
C MET A 1 -52.63 -31.29 1.66
N ALA A 2 -52.58 -30.01 2.09
CA ALA A 2 -53.61 -28.96 2.28
C ALA A 2 -54.66 -29.31 3.36
N HIS A 3 -55.05 -28.50 4.37
CA HIS A 3 -54.81 -27.10 4.88
C HIS A 3 -55.13 -27.06 6.42
N HIS A 4 -55.05 -26.01 7.31
CA HIS A 4 -54.72 -24.55 7.40
C HIS A 4 -54.34 -24.21 8.90
N ILE A 5 -53.82 -23.06 9.41
CA ILE A 5 -54.29 -21.63 9.58
C ILE A 5 -55.62 -21.50 10.41
N PRO A 6 -55.92 -20.50 11.34
CA PRO A 6 -55.30 -19.16 11.69
C PRO A 6 -55.24 -18.64 13.21
N LEU A 7 -54.45 -17.55 13.48
CA LEU A 7 -54.69 -16.29 14.31
C LEU A 7 -55.05 -16.32 15.86
N PRO A 8 -55.18 -15.17 16.62
CA PRO A 8 -54.29 -13.98 16.84
C PRO A 8 -54.19 -13.40 18.32
N LEU A 9 -53.60 -12.18 18.47
CA LEU A 9 -53.43 -11.23 19.65
C LEU A 9 -54.74 -10.44 20.06
N PRO A 10 -54.84 -9.46 21.03
CA PRO A 10 -53.83 -8.58 21.72
C PRO A 10 -54.09 -8.13 23.22
N LEU A 11 -53.43 -7.02 23.67
CA LEU A 11 -53.46 -6.21 24.94
C LEU A 11 -54.80 -5.44 25.24
N PRO A 12 -55.09 -4.69 26.36
CA PRO A 12 -54.19 -3.85 27.23
C PRO A 12 -54.54 -3.49 28.74
N LEU A 13 -53.65 -2.72 29.42
CA LEU A 13 -53.76 -1.71 30.53
C LEU A 13 -54.65 -1.87 31.81
N ARG A 14 -54.07 -1.65 33.04
CA ARG A 14 -54.50 -0.61 34.06
C ARG A 14 -53.75 -0.51 35.45
N ARG A 15 -53.18 0.69 35.72
CA ARG A 15 -53.40 1.62 36.90
C ARG A 15 -52.80 1.43 38.33
N ARG A 16 -52.48 2.59 38.95
CA ARG A 16 -52.06 2.96 40.36
C ARG A 16 -50.53 2.87 40.63
N LEU A 17 -49.89 3.67 41.50
CA LEU A 17 -50.37 4.56 42.61
C LEU A 17 -50.07 6.08 42.43
N HIS A 18 -49.95 6.89 43.50
CA HIS A 18 -49.93 8.38 43.49
C HIS A 18 -49.13 9.04 44.65
N HIS A 19 -48.98 10.38 44.57
CA HIS A 19 -48.38 11.37 45.52
C HIS A 19 -46.87 11.67 45.34
N LEU A 20 -46.37 12.92 45.44
CA LEU A 20 -47.01 14.25 45.61
C LEU A 20 -46.22 15.37 44.88
N PHE A 21 -46.83 16.56 44.73
CA PHE A 21 -46.28 17.80 44.16
C PHE A 21 -45.32 18.57 45.10
N ILE A 22 -44.40 19.35 44.52
CA ILE A 22 -44.31 20.84 44.65
C ILE A 22 -43.28 21.38 43.62
N LEU A 23 -43.35 22.68 43.29
CA LEU A 23 -42.62 23.34 42.19
C LEU A 23 -42.26 24.80 42.59
N ALA A 24 -41.49 25.53 41.75
CA ALA A 24 -41.19 26.99 41.79
C ALA A 24 -40.07 27.48 42.76
N LEU A 25 -39.32 28.59 42.52
CA LEU A 25 -39.08 29.44 41.31
C LEU A 25 -37.80 30.31 41.48
N LEU A 26 -37.16 30.68 40.34
CA LEU A 26 -36.32 31.85 40.01
C LEU A 26 -35.27 32.51 40.98
N ALA A 27 -34.00 32.44 40.55
CA ALA A 27 -33.06 33.53 40.18
C ALA A 27 -33.03 34.93 40.86
N VAL A 28 -31.81 35.46 41.07
CA VAL A 28 -31.28 36.80 40.64
C VAL A 28 -29.75 36.86 40.89
N ALA A 29 -29.01 37.82 40.30
CA ALA A 29 -27.54 37.83 40.20
C ALA A 29 -26.84 39.09 40.80
N SER A 30 -25.50 39.16 40.61
CA SER A 30 -24.56 40.32 40.68
C SER A 30 -23.62 40.43 41.90
N GLY A 31 -22.39 40.95 41.66
CA GLY A 31 -21.44 41.36 42.71
C GLY A 31 -19.95 41.04 42.45
N ASN A 32 -19.23 41.89 41.69
CA ASN A 32 -17.75 41.87 41.64
C ASN A 32 -17.15 42.53 42.91
N PRO A 33 -15.92 42.15 43.33
CA PRO A 33 -14.79 43.05 43.03
C PRO A 33 -13.43 42.36 42.75
N SER A 34 -12.66 42.96 41.84
CA SER A 34 -11.20 42.81 41.73
C SER A 34 -10.50 44.00 42.40
N PRO A 35 -9.30 43.85 42.99
CA PRO A 35 -8.10 44.13 42.18
C PRO A 35 -6.85 43.29 42.54
N GLY A 36 -5.88 43.22 41.62
CA GLY A 36 -4.55 42.65 41.88
C GLY A 36 -3.76 42.36 40.62
N VAL A 37 -2.96 43.33 40.14
CA VAL A 37 -2.06 43.13 38.99
C VAL A 37 -0.71 42.63 39.48
N TYR A 38 -0.26 41.49 38.97
CA TYR A 38 1.16 41.17 38.83
C TYR A 38 1.38 40.43 37.52
N ASP A 39 2.30 40.95 36.72
CA ASP A 39 2.62 40.47 35.38
C ASP A 39 3.88 39.59 35.41
N ARG A 40 3.79 38.39 34.83
CA ARG A 40 4.88 37.50 34.41
C ARG A 40 4.32 36.51 33.39
N GLY A 41 4.86 36.55 32.18
CA GLY A 41 4.40 35.69 31.07
C GLY A 41 4.65 34.21 31.30
N ALA A 42 3.82 33.40 30.65
CA ALA A 42 4.00 31.97 30.48
C ALA A 42 3.88 31.60 29.00
N GLU A 43 4.83 30.84 28.50
CA GLU A 43 4.62 29.99 27.32
C GLU A 43 3.81 28.74 27.74
N GLU A 44 3.33 27.97 26.77
CA GLU A 44 2.67 26.66 26.95
C GLU A 44 1.41 26.62 27.85
N ALA A 45 0.22 26.73 27.24
CA ALA A 45 -0.85 25.72 27.34
C ALA A 45 -2.14 26.14 26.59
N GLU A 46 -2.32 25.68 25.35
CA GLU A 46 -3.66 25.33 24.85
C GLU A 46 -3.64 23.87 24.37
N ALA A 47 -4.64 23.11 24.82
CA ALA A 47 -4.64 21.65 24.69
C ALA A 47 -5.32 21.16 23.40
N TYR A 48 -4.88 20.00 22.92
CA TYR A 48 -5.46 19.30 21.78
C TYR A 48 -6.99 19.08 21.97
N SER A 49 -7.79 19.80 21.18
CA SER A 49 -9.24 19.63 21.14
C SER A 49 -9.72 19.50 19.69
N ILE A 50 -9.54 18.30 19.12
CA ILE A 50 -10.07 17.91 17.80
C ILE A 50 -10.80 16.57 17.95
N LEU A 51 -11.94 16.59 18.64
CA LEU A 51 -12.88 15.46 18.74
C LEU A 51 -14.33 15.96 18.58
N THR A 52 -14.65 16.45 17.38
CA THR A 52 -16.02 16.63 16.91
C THR A 52 -16.30 15.63 15.78
N PHE A 53 -16.73 14.43 16.17
CA PHE A 53 -17.30 13.46 15.24
C PHE A 53 -18.55 14.07 14.57
N HIS A 54 -18.56 14.11 13.24
CA HIS A 54 -19.77 14.30 12.44
C HIS A 54 -20.01 13.01 11.64
N ASP A 55 -21.27 12.63 11.50
CA ASP A 55 -21.69 11.43 10.76
C ASP A 55 -21.32 11.54 9.28
N TYR A 56 -20.17 11.00 8.90
CA TYR A 56 -19.67 11.02 7.54
C TYR A 56 -20.34 9.93 6.70
N THR A 57 -21.61 10.15 6.35
CA THR A 57 -22.15 9.53 5.14
C THR A 57 -21.40 10.13 3.95
N PRO A 58 -20.60 9.35 3.19
CA PRO A 58 -19.90 9.91 2.04
C PRO A 58 -20.94 10.41 1.03
N PRO A 59 -20.77 11.61 0.46
CA PRO A 59 -21.62 12.02 -0.66
C PRO A 59 -21.48 10.99 -1.79
N PRO A 60 -22.55 10.67 -2.54
CA PRO A 60 -22.41 9.86 -3.73
C PRO A 60 -21.36 10.50 -4.65
N PRO A 61 -20.52 9.71 -5.34
CA PRO A 61 -19.47 10.25 -6.18
C PRO A 61 -20.07 11.24 -7.18
N PRO A 62 -19.45 12.43 -7.38
CA PRO A 62 -19.98 13.41 -8.30
C PRO A 62 -20.10 12.76 -9.67
N ALA A 63 -21.34 12.63 -10.16
CA ALA A 63 -21.58 12.10 -11.50
C ALA A 63 -20.77 12.94 -12.48
N LEU A 64 -19.94 12.28 -13.30
CA LEU A 64 -19.07 12.95 -14.26
C LEU A 64 -19.92 13.97 -15.04
N PRO A 65 -19.59 15.28 -14.99
CA PRO A 65 -20.35 16.26 -15.73
C PRO A 65 -20.32 15.84 -17.21
N PRO A 66 -21.48 15.78 -17.89
CA PRO A 66 -21.50 15.35 -19.29
C PRO A 66 -20.53 16.23 -20.08
N PRO A 67 -19.69 15.64 -20.95
CA PRO A 67 -18.64 16.38 -21.63
C PRO A 67 -19.26 17.59 -22.32
N PRO A 68 -18.67 18.80 -22.18
CA PRO A 68 -19.27 20.02 -22.68
C PRO A 68 -19.52 19.86 -24.18
N ALA A 69 -20.71 20.27 -24.62
CA ALA A 69 -21.17 20.17 -26.01
C ALA A 69 -20.42 21.16 -26.93
N ALA A 70 -19.11 20.94 -27.07
CA ALA A 70 -18.35 21.42 -28.21
C ALA A 70 -18.99 20.87 -29.50
N PRO A 71 -18.95 21.61 -30.62
CA PRO A 71 -19.41 21.08 -31.89
C PRO A 71 -18.62 19.81 -32.23
N ALA A 72 -19.31 18.78 -32.71
CA ALA A 72 -18.66 17.58 -33.22
C ALA A 72 -17.72 17.96 -34.37
N ALA A 73 -16.48 17.48 -34.28
CA ALA A 73 -15.44 17.78 -35.26
C ALA A 73 -15.82 17.23 -36.65
N THR A 74 -15.35 17.89 -37.70
CA THR A 74 -15.53 17.48 -39.09
C THR A 74 -14.25 16.82 -39.62
N CYS A 75 -14.38 15.77 -40.44
CA CYS A 75 -13.21 15.11 -41.03
C CYS A 75 -12.38 16.08 -41.88
N ALA A 76 -13.01 16.82 -42.80
CA ALA A 76 -12.32 17.69 -43.73
C ALA A 76 -11.90 19.05 -43.15
N GLY A 77 -12.64 19.59 -42.17
CA GLY A 77 -12.34 20.90 -41.57
C GLY A 77 -11.34 20.78 -40.42
N ASP A 78 -11.73 20.09 -39.34
CA ASP A 78 -10.98 20.08 -38.08
C ASP A 78 -9.82 19.08 -38.08
N LEU A 79 -9.92 18.01 -38.87
CA LEU A 79 -8.88 16.98 -39.02
C LEU A 79 -8.12 17.06 -40.34
N GLY A 80 -8.45 17.98 -41.26
CA GLY A 80 -7.80 18.10 -42.58
C GLY A 80 -7.85 16.81 -43.44
N GLY A 81 -8.80 15.92 -43.14
CA GLY A 81 -8.93 14.59 -43.71
C GLY A 81 -9.79 14.53 -44.97
N VAL A 82 -9.91 13.31 -45.50
CA VAL A 82 -10.75 12.97 -46.65
C VAL A 82 -11.79 11.93 -46.24
N GLY A 83 -13.04 12.18 -46.58
CA GLY A 83 -14.19 11.36 -46.23
C GLY A 83 -15.01 11.96 -45.09
N ASP A 84 -15.69 11.10 -44.32
CA ASP A 84 -16.70 11.47 -43.34
C ASP A 84 -16.61 10.58 -42.09
N LEU A 85 -16.92 11.11 -40.91
CA LEU A 85 -16.86 10.38 -39.64
C LEU A 85 -17.99 9.36 -39.46
N ASP A 86 -19.08 9.46 -40.21
CA ASP A 86 -20.15 8.45 -40.25
C ASP A 86 -19.86 7.28 -41.19
N THR A 87 -18.75 7.31 -41.94
CA THR A 87 -18.36 6.22 -42.84
C THR A 87 -16.88 5.86 -42.73
N ARG A 88 -15.99 6.69 -43.26
CA ARG A 88 -14.54 6.57 -43.14
C ARG A 88 -13.89 7.94 -43.29
N CYS A 89 -13.19 8.38 -42.25
CA CYS A 89 -12.30 9.53 -42.29
C CYS A 89 -10.85 9.06 -42.38
N VAL A 90 -10.13 9.48 -43.42
CA VAL A 90 -8.69 9.25 -43.55
C VAL A 90 -7.97 10.58 -43.38
N VAL A 91 -7.05 10.68 -42.43
CA VAL A 91 -6.25 11.89 -42.18
C VAL A 91 -4.86 11.71 -42.83
N PRO A 92 -4.54 12.44 -43.92
CA PRO A 92 -3.29 12.26 -44.66
C PRO A 92 -2.19 13.27 -44.32
N VAL A 93 -2.49 14.28 -43.50
CA VAL A 93 -1.58 15.39 -43.16
C VAL A 93 -1.67 15.66 -41.66
N SER A 94 -0.54 16.00 -41.03
CA SER A 94 -0.48 16.36 -39.61
C SER A 94 -1.31 17.60 -39.27
N VAL A 95 -2.01 17.55 -38.13
CA VAL A 95 -2.91 18.59 -37.63
C VAL A 95 -2.35 19.19 -36.35
N ARG A 96 -2.43 20.52 -36.22
CA ARG A 96 -2.19 21.25 -34.98
C ARG A 96 -3.47 21.91 -34.51
N LEU A 97 -3.99 21.47 -33.37
CA LEU A 97 -5.20 21.97 -32.76
C LEU A 97 -4.85 23.19 -31.90
N GLU A 98 -5.34 24.38 -32.28
CA GLU A 98 -5.08 25.62 -31.54
C GLU A 98 -6.13 25.93 -30.49
N GLY A 99 -7.29 25.25 -30.52
CA GLY A 99 -8.40 25.41 -29.56
C GLY A 99 -8.19 24.69 -28.23
N GLY A 100 -9.30 24.42 -27.52
CA GLY A 100 -9.30 23.67 -26.25
C GLY A 100 -9.29 22.14 -26.39
N GLY A 101 -9.43 21.63 -27.62
CA GLY A 101 -9.51 20.20 -27.90
C GLY A 101 -10.14 19.88 -29.25
N VAL A 102 -10.37 18.59 -29.49
CA VAL A 102 -11.20 18.08 -30.58
C VAL A 102 -12.09 16.95 -30.06
N PHE A 103 -13.36 16.94 -30.49
CA PHE A 103 -14.38 15.99 -30.08
C PHE A 103 -14.92 15.30 -31.32
N ILE A 104 -14.36 14.14 -31.63
CA ILE A 104 -14.65 13.36 -32.84
C ILE A 104 -15.77 12.37 -32.51
N SER A 105 -16.86 12.38 -33.29
CA SER A 105 -17.96 11.41 -33.14
C SER A 105 -18.61 11.10 -34.48
N GLY A 106 -19.14 9.88 -34.62
CA GLY A 106 -19.74 9.37 -35.85
C GLY A 106 -19.81 7.84 -35.86
N ASN A 107 -20.52 7.28 -36.85
CA ASN A 107 -20.75 5.84 -36.99
C ASN A 107 -19.69 5.10 -37.84
N GLY A 108 -18.65 5.79 -38.27
CA GLY A 108 -17.62 5.29 -39.19
C GLY A 108 -16.29 4.97 -38.53
N SER A 109 -15.24 4.85 -39.35
CA SER A 109 -13.86 4.59 -38.89
C SER A 109 -12.93 5.79 -39.11
N LEU A 110 -11.95 5.98 -38.22
CA LEU A 110 -10.88 6.98 -38.34
C LEU A 110 -9.55 6.29 -38.61
N GLN A 111 -8.84 6.74 -39.65
CA GLN A 111 -7.49 6.28 -39.96
C GLN A 111 -6.52 7.46 -40.03
N LEU A 112 -5.51 7.46 -39.16
CA LEU A 112 -4.31 8.30 -39.33
C LEU A 112 -3.34 7.55 -40.24
N LEU A 113 -2.85 8.18 -41.32
CA LEU A 113 -1.84 7.56 -42.18
C LEU A 113 -0.44 7.55 -41.51
N ASP A 114 0.49 6.82 -42.12
CA ASP A 114 1.85 6.65 -41.60
C ASP A 114 2.55 8.01 -41.39
N GLY A 115 3.18 8.20 -40.24
CA GLY A 115 3.85 9.44 -39.84
C GLY A 115 2.94 10.65 -39.54
N VAL A 116 1.62 10.54 -39.71
CA VAL A 116 0.66 11.63 -39.45
C VAL A 116 0.55 11.91 -37.95
N SER A 117 0.56 13.19 -37.57
CA SER A 117 0.47 13.62 -36.17
C SER A 117 -0.68 14.58 -35.90
N VAL A 118 -1.56 14.25 -34.96
CA VAL A 118 -2.61 15.14 -34.43
C VAL A 118 -2.14 15.68 -33.08
N THR A 119 -1.97 16.99 -32.97
CA THR A 119 -1.24 17.60 -31.83
C THR A 119 -1.99 18.76 -31.21
N CYS A 120 -2.19 18.72 -29.89
CA CYS A 120 -2.63 19.84 -29.06
C CYS A 120 -1.69 20.02 -27.87
N GLN A 121 -0.66 20.85 -28.04
CA GLN A 121 0.41 21.05 -27.04
C GLN A 121 0.02 22.00 -25.89
N ARG A 122 -1.28 22.26 -25.68
CA ARG A 122 -1.77 23.01 -24.52
C ARG A 122 -1.97 22.03 -23.34
N PRO A 123 -1.44 22.31 -22.13
CA PRO A 123 -1.71 21.49 -20.96
C PRO A 123 -3.23 21.38 -20.71
N GLY A 124 -3.71 20.16 -20.43
CA GLY A 124 -5.13 19.86 -20.24
C GLY A 124 -6.00 19.84 -21.51
N CYS A 125 -5.42 19.97 -22.71
CA CYS A 125 -6.18 19.90 -23.96
C CYS A 125 -6.70 18.49 -24.23
N VAL A 126 -7.96 18.37 -24.67
CA VAL A 126 -8.64 17.08 -24.87
C VAL A 126 -8.67 16.68 -26.34
N VAL A 127 -8.14 15.51 -26.68
CA VAL A 127 -8.42 14.82 -27.94
C VAL A 127 -9.31 13.63 -27.63
N SER A 128 -10.56 13.67 -28.07
CA SER A 128 -11.50 12.56 -27.87
C SER A 128 -12.08 12.07 -29.18
N ALA A 129 -12.27 10.75 -29.27
CA ALA A 129 -12.96 10.08 -30.36
C ALA A 129 -13.90 9.03 -29.81
N ASN A 130 -15.15 9.02 -30.28
CA ASN A 130 -16.16 8.01 -29.97
C ASN A 130 -16.83 7.57 -31.27
N LEU A 131 -16.42 6.41 -31.77
CA LEU A 131 -16.82 5.87 -33.07
C LEU A 131 -17.36 4.44 -32.91
N SER A 132 -18.24 4.00 -33.80
CA SER A 132 -18.68 2.59 -33.86
C SER A 132 -17.92 1.74 -34.90
N GLY A 133 -17.03 2.35 -35.67
CA GLY A 133 -16.05 1.65 -36.51
C GLY A 133 -14.69 1.46 -35.82
N ASP A 134 -13.62 1.49 -36.62
CA ASP A 134 -12.24 1.35 -36.12
C ASP A 134 -11.55 2.69 -35.88
N ILE A 135 -10.60 2.73 -34.94
CA ILE A 135 -9.56 3.77 -34.87
C ILE A 135 -8.21 3.12 -35.19
N ARG A 136 -7.61 3.50 -36.32
CA ARG A 136 -6.36 2.91 -36.82
C ARG A 136 -5.24 3.96 -36.93
N PHE A 137 -4.12 3.69 -36.26
CA PHE A 137 -2.89 4.47 -36.37
C PHE A 137 -1.93 3.76 -37.34
N GLY A 138 -1.53 4.45 -38.40
CA GLY A 138 -0.46 4.02 -39.29
C GLY A 138 0.92 3.98 -38.61
N HIS A 139 1.92 3.48 -39.32
CA HIS A 139 3.28 3.34 -38.81
C HIS A 139 3.84 4.70 -38.38
N GLY A 140 4.29 4.82 -37.13
CA GLY A 140 4.80 6.10 -36.60
C GLY A 140 3.77 7.23 -36.51
N ALA A 141 2.46 6.96 -36.62
CA ALA A 141 1.41 7.96 -36.46
C ALA A 141 1.26 8.37 -34.98
N ARG A 142 0.93 9.64 -34.70
CA ARG A 142 1.02 10.21 -33.34
C ARG A 142 -0.21 11.01 -32.93
N VAL A 143 -0.67 10.83 -31.70
CA VAL A 143 -1.63 11.74 -31.04
C VAL A 143 -0.96 12.33 -29.81
N VAL A 144 -0.95 13.66 -29.70
CA VAL A 144 -0.30 14.38 -28.59
C VAL A 144 -1.27 15.36 -27.95
N ALA A 145 -1.62 15.17 -26.68
CA ALA A 145 -2.61 16.01 -25.97
C ALA A 145 -2.42 15.97 -24.44
N GLY A 146 -3.22 16.74 -23.68
CA GLY A 146 -3.29 16.57 -22.22
C GLY A 146 -4.17 15.39 -21.81
N TRP A 147 -5.28 15.19 -22.50
CA TRP A 147 -6.19 14.06 -22.34
C TRP A 147 -6.43 13.41 -23.70
N VAL A 148 -6.29 12.09 -23.80
CA VAL A 148 -6.63 11.30 -24.99
C VAL A 148 -7.68 10.26 -24.60
N SER A 149 -8.86 10.30 -25.22
CA SER A 149 -9.94 9.34 -24.95
C SER A 149 -10.48 8.75 -26.24
N LEU A 150 -10.18 7.48 -26.50
CA LEU A 150 -10.58 6.79 -27.72
C LEU A 150 -11.56 5.66 -27.40
N ALA A 151 -12.73 5.70 -28.01
CA ALA A 151 -13.74 4.65 -28.03
C ALA A 151 -14.00 4.24 -29.49
N ALA A 152 -13.91 2.93 -29.74
CA ALA A 152 -14.10 2.31 -31.06
C ALA A 152 -14.66 0.88 -30.88
N THR A 153 -14.99 0.19 -31.98
CA THR A 153 -15.09 -1.27 -31.96
C THR A 153 -13.68 -1.89 -31.91
N ASN A 154 -12.75 -1.40 -32.74
CA ASN A 154 -11.36 -1.86 -32.75
C ASN A 154 -10.38 -0.67 -32.66
N ILE A 155 -9.35 -0.78 -31.81
CA ILE A 155 -8.24 0.18 -31.77
C ILE A 155 -6.96 -0.51 -32.22
N THR A 156 -6.36 -0.02 -33.31
CA THR A 156 -5.08 -0.53 -33.84
C THR A 156 -3.99 0.53 -33.68
N LEU A 157 -3.05 0.29 -32.78
CA LEU A 157 -1.80 1.03 -32.64
C LEU A 157 -0.69 0.27 -33.35
N GLY A 158 -0.43 0.64 -34.62
CA GLY A 158 0.63 0.06 -35.43
C GLY A 158 2.04 0.34 -34.90
N ASP A 159 3.03 -0.23 -35.57
CA ASP A 159 4.44 -0.14 -35.17
C ASP A 159 4.92 1.33 -35.15
N ASP A 160 5.74 1.68 -34.16
CA ASP A 160 6.17 3.05 -33.82
C ASP A 160 5.05 4.09 -33.57
N ALA A 161 3.76 3.72 -33.61
CA ALA A 161 2.67 4.66 -33.32
C ALA A 161 2.69 5.11 -31.85
N VAL A 162 2.38 6.38 -31.57
CA VAL A 162 2.48 6.94 -30.21
C VAL A 162 1.24 7.74 -29.81
N ILE A 163 0.64 7.37 -28.67
CA ILE A 163 -0.25 8.24 -27.91
C ILE A 163 0.59 8.86 -26.78
N ASP A 164 0.78 10.18 -26.81
CA ASP A 164 1.70 10.88 -25.92
C ASP A 164 1.01 12.02 -25.16
N THR A 165 1.00 11.92 -23.85
CA THR A 165 0.47 12.94 -22.94
C THR A 165 1.52 13.41 -21.92
N THR A 166 2.80 13.22 -22.25
CA THR A 166 3.94 13.54 -21.38
C THR A 166 3.97 15.02 -21.01
N ALA A 167 4.01 15.32 -19.71
CA ALA A 167 4.06 16.67 -19.14
C ALA A 167 2.89 17.62 -19.52
N LEU A 168 1.78 17.09 -20.09
CA LEU A 168 0.63 17.87 -20.57
C LEU A 168 -0.59 17.84 -19.64
N ALA A 169 -0.42 17.50 -18.35
CA ALA A 169 -1.47 17.58 -17.34
C ALA A 169 -2.22 18.93 -17.36
N GLY A 170 -3.55 18.88 -17.23
CA GLY A 170 -4.36 20.07 -16.99
C GLY A 170 -4.26 20.55 -15.53
N ASN A 171 -5.03 21.58 -15.20
CA ASN A 171 -5.26 21.91 -13.79
C ASN A 171 -6.01 20.74 -13.12
N PRO A 172 -5.53 20.18 -12.00
CA PRO A 172 -6.27 19.16 -11.27
C PRO A 172 -7.52 19.77 -10.61
N PRO A 173 -8.63 19.02 -10.50
CA PRO A 173 -9.74 19.37 -9.61
C PRO A 173 -9.30 19.66 -8.16
N ASP A 174 -10.10 20.45 -7.44
CA ASP A 174 -9.83 20.79 -6.04
C ASP A 174 -9.56 19.53 -5.19
N LYS A 175 -8.48 19.57 -4.40
CA LYS A 175 -7.98 18.48 -3.53
C LYS A 175 -7.46 17.22 -4.26
N THR A 176 -7.43 17.18 -5.59
CA THR A 176 -6.82 16.08 -6.38
C THR A 176 -5.41 16.42 -6.86
N SER A 177 -4.62 17.05 -6.00
CA SER A 177 -3.31 17.62 -6.34
C SER A 177 -2.23 17.15 -5.36
N GLY A 178 -1.17 16.56 -5.93
CA GLY A 178 0.09 16.23 -5.29
C GLY A 178 1.19 17.18 -5.77
N VAL A 179 0.90 18.47 -5.86
CA VAL A 179 1.93 19.50 -6.08
C VAL A 179 2.56 19.86 -4.74
N PRO A 180 3.89 19.73 -4.55
CA PRO A 180 4.55 20.03 -3.29
C PRO A 180 4.56 21.54 -2.98
N THR A 181 4.53 21.87 -1.68
CA THR A 181 4.54 23.26 -1.18
C THR A 181 5.95 23.71 -0.78
N GLY A 182 6.36 24.89 -1.24
CA GLY A 182 7.62 25.51 -0.83
C GLY A 182 8.56 25.79 -2.00
N ILE A 183 9.87 25.88 -1.71
CA ILE A 183 10.91 26.22 -2.69
C ILE A 183 12.11 25.26 -2.66
N TYR A 184 11.88 23.98 -2.36
CA TYR A 184 12.95 22.98 -2.25
C TYR A 184 13.14 22.13 -3.52
N GLY A 185 12.27 22.29 -4.53
CA GLY A 185 12.34 21.53 -5.79
C GLY A 185 11.96 20.06 -5.66
N ASP A 186 10.97 19.77 -4.81
CA ASP A 186 10.47 18.42 -4.55
C ASP A 186 9.65 17.87 -5.73
N GLY A 187 9.53 16.54 -5.84
CA GLY A 187 8.79 15.88 -6.91
C GLY A 187 7.27 15.99 -6.72
N GLY A 188 6.53 15.99 -7.83
CA GLY A 188 5.07 15.82 -7.79
C GLY A 188 4.68 14.38 -7.41
N GLY A 189 3.56 14.20 -6.71
CA GLY A 189 2.96 12.89 -6.40
C GLY A 189 1.76 12.57 -7.27
N HIS A 190 1.34 11.31 -7.35
CA HIS A 190 0.04 10.88 -7.90
C HIS A 190 -0.31 9.45 -7.48
N GLY A 191 0.22 8.43 -8.17
CA GLY A 191 0.07 7.03 -7.81
C GLY A 191 1.05 6.63 -6.71
N GLY A 192 2.29 7.09 -6.84
CA GLY A 192 3.29 7.16 -5.77
C GLY A 192 3.53 8.60 -5.32
N ARG A 193 4.12 8.76 -4.13
CA ARG A 193 4.61 10.06 -3.65
C ARG A 193 5.80 10.55 -4.49
N GLY A 194 5.90 11.86 -4.67
CA GLY A 194 7.11 12.49 -5.20
C GLY A 194 8.21 12.52 -4.14
N ALA A 195 9.47 12.36 -4.53
CA ALA A 195 10.59 12.44 -3.59
C ALA A 195 10.79 13.87 -3.07
N SER A 196 11.37 14.00 -1.89
CA SER A 196 12.04 15.22 -1.44
C SER A 196 13.51 14.92 -1.17
N CYS A 197 14.39 15.83 -1.58
CA CYS A 197 15.80 15.88 -1.17
C CYS A 197 16.05 16.86 -0.01
N TYR A 198 15.00 17.45 0.55
CA TYR A 198 15.06 18.33 1.71
C TYR A 198 14.45 17.63 2.92
N VAL A 199 15.19 17.60 4.03
CA VAL A 199 14.74 16.97 5.28
C VAL A 199 14.71 18.05 6.36
N ASN A 200 13.56 18.26 6.99
CA ASN A 200 13.44 19.24 8.06
C ASN A 200 14.26 18.82 9.28
N LYS A 201 14.71 19.81 10.07
CA LYS A 201 15.46 19.56 11.30
C LYS A 201 14.65 18.72 12.28
N GLY A 202 15.05 17.46 12.49
CA GLY A 202 14.40 16.52 13.40
C GLY A 202 13.56 15.43 12.70
N GLN A 203 13.39 15.50 11.38
CA GLN A 203 12.82 14.41 10.58
C GLN A 203 13.92 13.49 10.03
N THR A 204 13.56 12.26 9.65
CA THR A 204 14.38 11.41 8.78
C THR A 204 14.03 11.63 7.31
N GLN A 205 14.80 11.04 6.38
CA GLN A 205 14.46 11.04 4.96
C GLN A 205 13.19 10.23 4.65
N GLU A 206 12.83 9.26 5.49
CA GLU A 206 11.59 8.47 5.34
C GLU A 206 10.37 9.28 5.79
N ASP A 207 10.55 10.21 6.73
CA ASP A 207 9.52 11.16 7.16
C ASP A 207 9.41 12.40 6.23
N SER A 208 10.11 12.43 5.09
CA SER A 208 10.10 13.57 4.14
C SER A 208 9.84 13.13 2.69
N TRP A 209 8.73 13.61 2.15
CA TRP A 209 8.31 13.44 0.76
C TRP A 209 7.90 14.80 0.14
N GLY A 210 7.80 14.83 -1.18
CA GLY A 210 7.28 15.97 -1.93
C GLY A 210 5.76 15.92 -2.01
N GLY A 211 5.23 15.85 -3.22
CA GLY A 211 3.79 15.69 -3.45
C GLY A 211 3.26 14.35 -2.95
N ASP A 212 2.11 14.36 -2.27
CA ASP A 212 1.45 13.12 -1.82
C ASP A 212 0.62 12.45 -2.93
N THR A 213 0.16 11.23 -2.67
CA THR A 213 -0.76 10.47 -3.52
C THR A 213 -2.19 10.97 -3.43
N TYR A 214 -2.97 10.75 -4.50
CA TYR A 214 -4.40 11.03 -4.55
C TYR A 214 -5.10 10.06 -5.52
N ALA A 215 -6.41 10.24 -5.74
CA ALA A 215 -7.23 9.40 -6.63
C ALA A 215 -7.23 7.89 -6.28
N TRP A 216 -7.04 7.53 -5.01
CA TRP A 216 -7.03 6.12 -4.57
C TRP A 216 -8.36 5.40 -4.85
N SER A 217 -9.48 6.08 -4.63
CA SER A 217 -10.84 5.60 -4.95
C SER A 217 -11.06 5.32 -6.44
N GLU A 218 -10.16 5.80 -7.30
CA GLU A 218 -10.24 5.70 -8.77
C GLU A 218 -9.26 4.64 -9.32
N LEU A 219 -8.59 3.86 -8.46
CA LEU A 219 -7.58 2.86 -8.84
C LEU A 219 -8.02 1.94 -10.01
N LYS A 220 -9.30 1.58 -10.07
CA LYS A 220 -9.90 0.74 -11.11
C LYS A 220 -10.15 1.48 -12.43
N THR A 221 -10.41 2.78 -12.38
CA THR A 221 -10.83 3.61 -13.52
C THR A 221 -10.13 4.98 -13.45
N PRO A 222 -8.78 5.01 -13.51
CA PRO A 222 -8.00 6.20 -13.17
C PRO A 222 -8.28 7.34 -14.18
N ASN A 223 -8.74 8.48 -13.67
CA ASN A 223 -9.19 9.62 -14.46
C ASN A 223 -8.40 10.91 -14.19
N SER A 224 -7.59 10.92 -13.13
CA SER A 224 -6.92 12.13 -12.65
C SER A 224 -5.61 12.43 -13.41
N TYR A 225 -5.35 13.72 -13.65
CA TYR A 225 -4.04 14.18 -14.15
C TYR A 225 -2.91 13.90 -13.14
N GLY A 226 -1.69 13.71 -13.63
CA GLY A 226 -0.49 13.80 -12.81
C GLY A 226 -0.23 15.23 -12.35
N SER A 227 0.49 15.41 -11.24
CA SER A 227 0.79 16.69 -10.63
C SER A 227 2.16 17.24 -11.03
N LYS A 228 2.29 18.56 -10.96
CA LYS A 228 3.55 19.26 -11.21
C LYS A 228 4.56 19.05 -10.07
N GLY A 229 5.86 19.01 -10.40
CA GLY A 229 6.93 19.14 -9.41
C GLY A 229 7.08 20.58 -8.89
N GLY A 230 7.74 20.72 -7.75
CA GLY A 230 8.04 22.02 -7.13
C GLY A 230 9.19 22.77 -7.83
N SER A 231 9.31 24.06 -7.54
CA SER A 231 10.41 24.93 -7.99
C SER A 231 11.42 25.17 -6.87
N THR A 232 12.66 25.59 -7.19
CA THR A 232 13.59 26.18 -6.21
C THR A 232 13.57 27.73 -6.20
N SER A 233 12.48 28.35 -6.69
CA SER A 233 12.34 29.81 -6.76
C SER A 233 10.86 30.22 -6.78
N VAL A 234 10.56 31.36 -6.15
CA VAL A 234 9.24 32.02 -6.18
C VAL A 234 9.04 32.82 -7.47
N GLU A 235 10.11 33.39 -8.03
CA GLU A 235 10.05 34.28 -9.20
C GLU A 235 9.89 33.51 -10.52
N LYS A 236 10.44 32.30 -10.58
CA LYS A 236 10.39 31.45 -11.76
C LYS A 236 10.11 30.01 -11.38
N ASP A 237 9.15 29.43 -12.08
CA ASP A 237 8.79 28.03 -12.00
C ASP A 237 9.75 27.18 -12.86
N TYR A 238 10.36 26.18 -12.24
CA TYR A 238 11.23 25.17 -12.87
C TYR A 238 10.65 23.75 -12.77
N GLY A 239 9.46 23.58 -12.17
CA GLY A 239 8.87 22.28 -11.92
C GLY A 239 8.46 21.55 -13.21
N GLY A 240 8.72 20.26 -13.29
CA GLY A 240 8.26 19.42 -14.39
C GLY A 240 6.74 19.29 -14.40
N GLY A 241 6.10 19.45 -15.56
CA GLY A 241 4.65 19.25 -15.72
C GLY A 241 4.21 17.81 -15.42
N GLY A 242 3.01 17.62 -14.89
CA GLY A 242 2.46 16.27 -14.64
C GLY A 242 2.10 15.54 -15.94
N GLY A 243 2.06 14.20 -15.88
CA GLY A 243 1.56 13.38 -17.00
C GLY A 243 0.05 13.54 -17.21
N GLY A 244 -0.40 13.41 -18.46
CA GLY A 244 -1.79 13.55 -18.84
C GLY A 244 -2.69 12.34 -18.49
N VAL A 245 -3.78 12.19 -19.24
CA VAL A 245 -4.71 11.05 -19.11
C VAL A 245 -4.88 10.36 -20.46
N VAL A 246 -4.79 9.02 -20.48
CA VAL A 246 -5.12 8.22 -21.66
C VAL A 246 -6.18 7.17 -21.34
N TRP A 247 -7.28 7.18 -22.08
CA TRP A 247 -8.37 6.22 -22.00
C TRP A 247 -8.55 5.51 -23.35
N LEU A 248 -8.55 4.17 -23.35
CA LEU A 248 -8.79 3.34 -24.54
C LEU A 248 -9.92 2.34 -24.25
N PHE A 249 -10.99 2.42 -25.04
CA PHE A 249 -12.16 1.54 -24.97
C PHE A 249 -12.38 0.89 -26.33
N ALA A 250 -12.39 -0.46 -26.38
CA ALA A 250 -12.66 -1.21 -27.60
C ALA A 250 -13.24 -2.59 -27.30
N ASP A 251 -13.65 -3.35 -28.32
CA ASP A 251 -13.79 -4.80 -28.22
C ASP A 251 -12.40 -5.46 -28.42
N GLU A 252 -11.65 -5.05 -29.46
CA GLU A 252 -10.25 -5.47 -29.70
C GLU A 252 -9.27 -4.28 -29.64
N ILE A 253 -8.15 -4.48 -28.91
CA ILE A 253 -6.98 -3.59 -28.94
C ILE A 253 -5.77 -4.34 -29.49
N VAL A 254 -5.21 -3.84 -30.60
CA VAL A 254 -3.89 -4.25 -31.11
C VAL A 254 -2.86 -3.20 -30.67
N MET A 255 -1.96 -3.60 -29.78
CA MET A 255 -1.00 -2.76 -29.06
C MET A 255 0.44 -3.07 -29.50
N ASN A 256 0.86 -2.61 -30.68
CA ASN A 256 2.27 -2.63 -31.08
C ASN A 256 2.98 -1.29 -30.79
N GLY A 257 2.23 -0.19 -30.86
CA GLY A 257 2.72 1.15 -30.53
C GLY A 257 3.00 1.40 -29.04
N THR A 258 3.16 2.68 -28.69
CA THR A 258 3.45 3.14 -27.33
C THR A 258 2.39 4.11 -26.80
N VAL A 259 1.94 3.91 -25.56
CA VAL A 259 1.05 4.82 -24.83
C VAL A 259 1.80 5.45 -23.66
N ILE A 260 1.77 6.78 -23.55
CA ILE A 260 2.59 7.55 -22.61
C ILE A 260 1.76 8.59 -21.85
N ALA A 261 1.86 8.55 -20.52
CA ALA A 261 1.38 9.56 -19.57
C ALA A 261 2.48 9.87 -18.54
N ASN A 262 3.70 10.14 -19.01
CA ASN A 262 4.87 10.38 -18.15
C ASN A 262 4.89 11.80 -17.58
N GLY A 263 5.46 11.96 -16.39
CA GLY A 263 5.81 13.26 -15.84
C GLY A 263 6.98 13.92 -16.58
N GLY A 264 6.93 15.25 -16.70
CA GLY A 264 8.00 16.07 -17.26
C GLY A 264 9.18 16.22 -16.30
N ASN A 265 10.37 16.46 -16.85
CA ASN A 265 11.58 16.65 -16.06
C ASN A 265 11.70 18.10 -15.53
N GLY A 266 12.09 18.28 -14.27
CA GLY A 266 12.36 19.59 -13.64
C GLY A 266 13.81 20.07 -13.72
N GLY A 267 14.72 19.23 -14.23
CA GLY A 267 16.15 19.53 -14.31
C GLY A 267 16.78 19.69 -12.93
N THR A 268 17.74 20.59 -12.77
CA THR A 268 18.49 20.79 -11.51
C THR A 268 17.94 21.89 -10.59
N LYS A 269 16.81 22.52 -10.95
CA LYS A 269 16.20 23.66 -10.22
C LYS A 269 14.71 23.48 -9.92
N GLY A 270 14.17 22.30 -10.21
CA GLY A 270 12.79 21.93 -9.91
C GLY A 270 12.66 20.41 -9.86
N GLY A 271 11.61 19.95 -9.20
CA GLY A 271 11.30 18.53 -9.15
C GLY A 271 10.64 18.05 -10.42
N GLY A 272 10.71 16.74 -10.66
CA GLY A 272 9.94 16.13 -11.74
C GLY A 272 8.45 16.12 -11.44
N GLY A 273 7.62 16.24 -12.48
CA GLY A 273 6.18 15.98 -12.36
C GLY A 273 5.91 14.49 -12.16
N SER A 274 4.76 14.14 -11.59
CA SER A 274 4.35 12.73 -11.48
C SER A 274 3.79 12.18 -12.79
N GLY A 275 3.80 10.84 -12.91
CA GLY A 275 3.06 10.15 -13.97
C GLY A 275 1.55 10.36 -13.85
N GLY A 276 0.85 10.35 -14.98
CA GLY A 276 -0.59 10.60 -15.09
C GLY A 276 -1.45 9.33 -14.91
N SER A 277 -2.60 9.31 -15.58
CA SER A 277 -3.52 8.16 -15.58
C SER A 277 -3.57 7.46 -16.94
N ILE A 278 -3.59 6.13 -16.95
CA ILE A 278 -3.88 5.32 -18.13
C ILE A 278 -4.94 4.28 -17.77
N TYR A 279 -6.02 4.19 -18.54
CA TYR A 279 -7.06 3.17 -18.40
C TYR A 279 -7.32 2.51 -19.76
N LEU A 280 -7.21 1.19 -19.81
CA LEU A 280 -7.58 0.38 -20.97
C LEU A 280 -8.69 -0.58 -20.58
N LYS A 281 -9.72 -0.69 -21.43
CA LYS A 281 -10.81 -1.66 -21.29
C LYS A 281 -11.11 -2.30 -22.64
N ALA A 282 -11.07 -3.64 -22.69
CA ALA A 282 -11.40 -4.39 -23.91
C ALA A 282 -11.87 -5.83 -23.67
N ALA A 283 -12.52 -6.44 -24.66
CA ALA A 283 -12.75 -7.88 -24.64
C ALA A 283 -11.44 -8.64 -24.91
N THR A 284 -10.61 -8.14 -25.84
CA THR A 284 -9.34 -8.77 -26.23
C THR A 284 -8.22 -7.74 -26.39
N MET A 285 -7.00 -8.10 -25.98
CA MET A 285 -5.78 -7.33 -26.29
C MET A 285 -4.65 -8.24 -26.74
N GLN A 286 -3.94 -7.81 -27.79
CA GLN A 286 -2.79 -8.50 -28.37
C GLN A 286 -1.71 -7.49 -28.84
N GLY A 287 -0.47 -7.94 -28.97
CA GLY A 287 0.68 -7.11 -29.39
C GLY A 287 1.84 -7.12 -28.40
N GLY A 288 2.92 -6.39 -28.72
CA GLY A 288 4.16 -6.34 -27.95
C GLY A 288 4.62 -4.92 -27.58
N GLY A 289 3.68 -3.97 -27.54
CA GLY A 289 3.94 -2.54 -27.36
C GLY A 289 4.32 -2.13 -25.94
N LYS A 290 4.22 -0.83 -25.65
CA LYS A 290 4.65 -0.25 -24.37
C LYS A 290 3.63 0.70 -23.76
N ILE A 291 3.41 0.58 -22.45
CA ILE A 291 2.53 1.46 -21.67
C ILE A 291 3.35 2.10 -20.54
N SER A 292 3.35 3.43 -20.45
CA SER A 292 4.29 4.19 -19.61
C SER A 292 3.61 5.35 -18.87
N ALA A 293 3.58 5.30 -17.55
CA ALA A 293 3.10 6.37 -16.67
C ALA A 293 4.12 6.64 -15.53
N CYS A 294 5.36 6.88 -15.90
CA CYS A 294 6.46 7.10 -14.96
C CYS A 294 6.55 8.56 -14.49
N GLY A 295 7.12 8.77 -13.30
CA GLY A 295 7.50 10.09 -12.81
C GLY A 295 8.68 10.69 -13.58
N GLY A 296 8.70 12.02 -13.71
CA GLY A 296 9.79 12.78 -14.32
C GLY A 296 11.00 12.91 -13.41
N ASN A 297 12.19 13.11 -14.00
CA ASN A 297 13.44 13.32 -13.26
C ASN A 297 13.61 14.80 -12.89
N GLY A 298 14.22 15.10 -11.75
CA GLY A 298 14.43 16.48 -11.32
C GLY A 298 15.47 16.59 -10.21
N LEU A 299 15.48 17.73 -9.51
CA LEU A 299 16.23 17.88 -8.28
C LEU A 299 15.80 16.79 -7.29
N SER A 300 14.49 16.68 -7.09
CA SER A 300 13.82 15.46 -6.61
C SER A 300 12.93 14.86 -7.72
N GLY A 301 12.84 13.54 -7.79
CA GLY A 301 12.05 12.82 -8.80
C GLY A 301 10.55 12.77 -8.48
N GLY A 302 9.69 12.91 -9.50
CA GLY A 302 8.25 12.76 -9.36
C GLY A 302 7.84 11.30 -9.13
N GLY A 303 6.68 11.08 -8.50
CA GLY A 303 6.11 9.74 -8.29
C GLY A 303 5.53 9.13 -9.57
N GLY A 304 5.42 7.81 -9.61
CA GLY A 304 4.71 7.10 -10.69
C GLY A 304 3.21 7.40 -10.70
N GLY A 305 2.58 7.18 -11.85
CA GLY A 305 1.15 7.40 -12.09
C GLY A 305 0.25 6.22 -11.73
N ARG A 306 -0.91 6.14 -12.36
CA ARG A 306 -1.86 5.01 -12.22
C ARG A 306 -2.16 4.40 -13.58
N VAL A 307 -2.06 3.07 -13.68
CA VAL A 307 -2.43 2.30 -14.87
C VAL A 307 -3.44 1.24 -14.47
N SER A 308 -4.59 1.18 -15.14
CA SER A 308 -5.61 0.13 -14.95
C SER A 308 -5.91 -0.60 -16.25
N ILE A 309 -6.00 -1.92 -16.19
CA ILE A 309 -6.24 -2.83 -17.31
C ILE A 309 -7.47 -3.70 -17.02
N ASP A 310 -8.54 -3.48 -17.79
CA ASP A 310 -9.81 -4.21 -17.72
C ASP A 310 -10.01 -4.98 -19.04
N VAL A 311 -9.16 -6.00 -19.26
CA VAL A 311 -9.13 -6.81 -20.48
C VAL A 311 -9.42 -8.26 -20.18
N PHE A 312 -10.45 -8.82 -20.82
CA PHE A 312 -10.94 -10.18 -20.54
C PHE A 312 -10.01 -11.29 -21.08
N SER A 313 -9.58 -11.21 -22.35
CA SER A 313 -8.60 -12.14 -22.93
C SER A 313 -7.33 -11.40 -23.33
N ARG A 314 -6.22 -11.71 -22.65
CA ARG A 314 -4.90 -11.11 -22.91
C ARG A 314 -3.99 -12.10 -23.63
N HIS A 315 -3.52 -11.71 -24.81
CA HIS A 315 -2.55 -12.42 -25.64
C HIS A 315 -1.45 -11.46 -26.09
N ASP A 316 -0.91 -10.71 -25.12
CA ASP A 316 0.02 -9.60 -25.34
C ASP A 316 1.27 -9.71 -24.46
N ASP A 317 2.41 -9.25 -24.98
CA ASP A 317 3.70 -9.15 -24.30
C ASP A 317 3.99 -7.70 -23.82
N THR A 318 2.94 -6.88 -23.64
CA THR A 318 3.06 -5.42 -23.44
C THR A 318 3.94 -5.07 -22.23
N HIS A 319 4.91 -4.17 -22.43
CA HIS A 319 5.81 -3.74 -21.37
C HIS A 319 5.25 -2.53 -20.60
N PHE A 320 4.96 -2.73 -19.31
CA PHE A 320 4.41 -1.71 -18.40
C PHE A 320 5.50 -1.02 -17.58
N PHE A 321 5.51 0.31 -17.60
CA PHE A 321 6.43 1.13 -16.81
C PHE A 321 5.64 2.14 -15.97
N VAL A 322 5.66 1.98 -14.65
CA VAL A 322 4.91 2.83 -13.69
C VAL A 322 5.80 3.17 -12.48
N HIS A 323 7.07 3.48 -12.72
CA HIS A 323 8.05 3.79 -11.68
C HIS A 323 8.19 5.30 -11.43
N GLY A 324 8.77 5.70 -10.30
CA GLY A 324 9.13 7.09 -10.04
C GLY A 324 10.28 7.60 -10.92
N GLY A 325 10.49 8.91 -10.92
CA GLY A 325 11.62 9.56 -11.58
C GLY A 325 12.86 9.63 -10.68
N ARG A 326 14.03 9.87 -11.28
CA ARG A 326 15.30 9.98 -10.55
C ARG A 326 15.51 11.37 -9.96
N SER A 327 16.07 11.42 -8.76
CA SER A 327 16.46 12.64 -8.06
C SER A 327 17.94 12.94 -8.27
N SER A 328 18.29 14.17 -8.66
CA SER A 328 19.70 14.59 -8.79
C SER A 328 20.29 15.18 -7.50
N GLY A 329 19.46 15.65 -6.56
CA GLY A 329 19.88 16.17 -5.27
C GLY A 329 20.11 15.08 -4.21
N CYS A 330 19.44 13.94 -4.35
CA CYS A 330 19.47 12.82 -3.42
C CYS A 330 19.39 11.49 -4.22
N PRO A 331 20.52 10.99 -4.78
CA PRO A 331 20.51 9.88 -5.74
C PRO A 331 19.84 8.59 -5.26
N ASP A 332 19.89 8.32 -3.95
CA ASP A 332 19.31 7.13 -3.32
C ASP A 332 17.81 7.27 -2.98
N ASN A 333 17.21 8.46 -3.17
CA ASN A 333 15.78 8.71 -2.98
C ASN A 333 15.12 9.16 -4.29
N ALA A 334 14.91 8.25 -5.24
CA ALA A 334 14.03 8.45 -6.37
C ALA A 334 12.57 8.65 -5.92
N GLY A 335 11.69 9.12 -6.81
CA GLY A 335 10.25 9.12 -6.55
C GLY A 335 9.72 7.69 -6.32
N ALA A 336 8.59 7.58 -5.62
CA ALA A 336 7.94 6.29 -5.42
C ALA A 336 7.37 5.73 -6.73
N ALA A 337 7.20 4.40 -6.77
CA ALA A 337 6.47 3.73 -7.82
C ALA A 337 4.98 4.14 -7.79
N GLY A 338 4.33 4.07 -8.96
CA GLY A 338 2.89 4.14 -9.08
C GLY A 338 2.25 2.76 -9.02
N THR A 339 0.96 2.71 -9.37
CA THR A 339 0.16 1.48 -9.31
C THR A 339 -0.21 0.99 -10.70
N LEU A 340 0.17 -0.24 -11.05
CA LEU A 340 -0.47 -1.02 -12.11
C LEU A 340 -1.54 -1.90 -11.47
N TYR A 341 -2.77 -1.84 -11.96
CA TYR A 341 -3.89 -2.67 -11.52
C TYR A 341 -4.52 -3.39 -12.71
N GLU A 342 -4.94 -4.62 -12.50
CA GLU A 342 -5.58 -5.47 -13.51
C GLU A 342 -6.89 -6.04 -12.93
N GLU A 343 -8.03 -5.61 -13.46
CA GLU A 343 -9.36 -5.91 -12.90
C GLU A 343 -9.70 -7.40 -12.97
N VAL A 344 -9.42 -8.04 -14.11
CA VAL A 344 -9.80 -9.44 -14.40
C VAL A 344 -9.06 -10.44 -13.51
N PRO A 345 -7.71 -10.42 -13.39
CA PRO A 345 -6.99 -11.24 -12.41
C PRO A 345 -6.96 -10.61 -10.98
N LYS A 346 -7.66 -9.48 -10.77
CA LYS A 346 -7.69 -8.69 -9.52
C LYS A 346 -6.29 -8.51 -8.91
N SER A 347 -5.34 -8.14 -9.74
CA SER A 347 -3.91 -8.06 -9.43
C SER A 347 -3.49 -6.61 -9.26
N ILE A 348 -2.74 -6.30 -8.20
CA ILE A 348 -2.05 -5.01 -8.07
C ILE A 348 -0.53 -5.23 -8.08
N THR A 349 0.16 -4.48 -8.94
CA THR A 349 1.62 -4.45 -9.04
C THR A 349 2.16 -3.06 -8.75
N VAL A 350 3.10 -2.98 -7.82
CA VAL A 350 3.92 -1.80 -7.55
C VAL A 350 5.37 -2.14 -7.86
N SER A 351 6.01 -1.40 -8.78
CA SER A 351 7.41 -1.65 -9.13
C SER A 351 8.19 -0.39 -9.46
N ASN A 352 9.29 -0.15 -8.74
CA ASN A 352 10.12 1.05 -8.96
C ASN A 352 11.27 0.85 -9.95
N ASN A 353 11.22 -0.22 -10.77
CA ASN A 353 12.19 -0.49 -11.83
C ASN A 353 13.67 -0.45 -11.35
N ASN A 354 13.90 -0.98 -10.14
CA ASN A 354 15.20 -1.01 -9.47
C ASN A 354 15.80 0.38 -9.15
N LEU A 355 14.95 1.41 -9.06
CA LEU A 355 15.31 2.73 -8.53
C LEU A 355 15.14 2.72 -7.01
N SER A 356 16.23 2.93 -6.28
CA SER A 356 16.23 3.15 -4.83
C SER A 356 15.37 4.36 -4.45
N THR A 357 14.49 4.18 -3.48
CA THR A 357 13.61 5.21 -2.92
C THR A 357 13.51 5.02 -1.41
N GLN A 358 13.38 6.13 -0.68
CA GLN A 358 12.92 6.18 0.72
C GLN A 358 11.45 6.64 0.84
N THR A 359 10.87 7.03 -0.30
CA THR A 359 9.55 7.61 -0.50
C THR A 359 8.55 6.53 -0.94
N ASP A 360 7.33 6.57 -0.40
CA ASP A 360 6.37 5.45 -0.47
C ASP A 360 5.32 5.54 -1.59
N THR A 361 4.85 4.37 -2.03
CA THR A 361 3.53 4.19 -2.65
C THR A 361 2.51 3.96 -1.53
N VAL A 362 1.56 4.87 -1.32
CA VAL A 362 0.60 4.73 -0.21
C VAL A 362 -0.59 3.86 -0.61
N PHE A 363 -0.87 2.84 0.20
CA PHE A 363 -2.11 2.07 0.14
C PHE A 363 -3.04 2.58 1.24
N LEU A 364 -4.04 3.38 0.87
CA LEU A 364 -4.94 4.04 1.82
C LEU A 364 -6.05 3.11 2.32
N ASP A 365 -6.84 2.55 1.40
CA ASP A 365 -7.99 1.70 1.73
C ASP A 365 -8.04 0.49 0.76
N PRO A 366 -7.32 -0.61 1.06
CA PRO A 366 -7.38 -1.84 0.26
C PRO A 366 -8.79 -2.43 0.24
N PRO A 367 -9.31 -2.88 -0.92
CA PRO A 367 -10.73 -3.20 -1.07
C PRO A 367 -11.12 -4.47 -0.32
N TYR A 368 -12.15 -4.36 0.53
CA TYR A 368 -12.76 -5.49 1.24
C TYR A 368 -13.60 -6.39 0.33
N GLU A 369 -14.31 -5.81 -0.65
CA GLU A 369 -15.07 -6.58 -1.64
C GLU A 369 -15.14 -5.84 -3.01
N PRO A 370 -14.82 -6.51 -4.13
CA PRO A 370 -14.12 -7.78 -4.22
C PRO A 370 -12.66 -7.61 -3.76
N LEU A 371 -12.18 -8.55 -2.93
CA LEU A 371 -10.77 -8.67 -2.57
C LEU A 371 -9.86 -8.74 -3.81
N TRP A 372 -8.64 -8.25 -3.69
CA TRP A 372 -7.57 -8.56 -4.64
C TRP A 372 -7.25 -10.06 -4.61
N THR A 373 -6.90 -10.65 -5.75
CA THR A 373 -6.38 -12.02 -5.79
C THR A 373 -4.88 -12.03 -5.54
N ASN A 374 -4.13 -11.06 -6.08
CA ASN A 374 -2.67 -11.00 -5.94
C ASN A 374 -2.14 -9.58 -5.68
N VAL A 375 -1.05 -9.50 -4.90
CA VAL A 375 -0.32 -8.26 -4.60
C VAL A 375 1.17 -8.50 -4.88
N PHE A 376 1.74 -7.72 -5.81
CA PHE A 376 3.15 -7.81 -6.22
C PHE A 376 3.88 -6.51 -5.91
N ILE A 377 4.82 -6.54 -4.97
CA ILE A 377 5.70 -5.40 -4.65
C ILE A 377 7.12 -5.82 -5.08
N LYS A 378 7.72 -5.11 -6.04
CA LYS A 378 8.98 -5.58 -6.64
C LYS A 378 9.96 -4.50 -7.11
N ASN A 379 11.25 -4.83 -7.12
CA ASN A 379 12.34 -4.03 -7.71
C ASN A 379 12.47 -2.64 -7.07
N HIS A 380 12.90 -2.59 -5.80
CA HIS A 380 13.03 -1.36 -4.98
C HIS A 380 11.72 -0.58 -4.76
N ALA A 381 10.55 -1.21 -4.89
CA ALA A 381 9.28 -0.60 -4.51
C ALA A 381 9.10 -0.58 -2.98
N LYS A 382 8.83 0.60 -2.42
CA LYS A 382 8.40 0.79 -1.02
C LYS A 382 6.90 1.13 -1.00
N VAL A 383 6.13 0.37 -0.22
CA VAL A 383 4.67 0.53 -0.04
C VAL A 383 4.38 0.73 1.44
N SER A 384 3.53 1.70 1.79
CA SER A 384 3.10 1.91 3.18
C SER A 384 1.58 1.91 3.35
N LEU A 385 1.15 1.36 4.49
CA LEU A 385 -0.23 1.36 4.99
C LEU A 385 -0.28 2.18 6.29
N PRO A 386 -0.43 3.51 6.21
CA PRO A 386 -0.25 4.41 7.35
C PRO A 386 -1.50 4.58 8.24
N LEU A 387 -2.65 4.01 7.88
CA LEU A 387 -3.87 4.16 8.69
C LEU A 387 -3.83 3.26 9.92
N ARG A 388 -4.32 3.77 11.06
CA ARG A 388 -4.25 3.11 12.40
C ARG A 388 -4.88 1.72 12.49
N TRP A 389 -5.73 1.36 11.54
CA TRP A 389 -6.25 0.01 11.35
C TRP A 389 -6.21 -0.29 9.85
N SER A 390 -5.10 -0.87 9.40
CA SER A 390 -4.92 -1.23 7.98
C SER A 390 -4.92 -2.75 7.82
N ARG A 391 -5.75 -3.24 6.90
CA ARG A 391 -5.77 -4.63 6.45
C ARG A 391 -5.22 -4.73 5.04
N LEU A 392 -4.28 -5.65 4.80
CA LEU A 392 -3.88 -6.10 3.47
C LEU A 392 -4.34 -7.54 3.27
N GLN A 393 -5.38 -7.74 2.47
CA GLN A 393 -5.97 -9.06 2.22
C GLN A 393 -5.95 -9.43 0.74
N ALA A 394 -5.43 -10.61 0.43
CA ALA A 394 -5.42 -11.21 -0.89
C ALA A 394 -6.11 -12.60 -0.87
N GLN A 395 -6.76 -12.99 -1.96
CA GLN A 395 -7.35 -14.33 -2.11
C GLN A 395 -6.33 -15.40 -2.52
N GLY A 396 -5.16 -15.00 -3.02
CA GLY A 396 -4.06 -15.87 -3.45
C GLY A 396 -2.75 -15.40 -2.82
N GLN A 397 -1.92 -14.70 -3.59
CA GLN A 397 -0.52 -14.45 -3.23
C GLN A 397 -0.23 -12.97 -2.91
N ILE A 398 0.47 -12.74 -1.80
CA ILE A 398 1.20 -11.49 -1.53
C ILE A 398 2.70 -11.79 -1.75
N SER A 399 3.39 -10.99 -2.55
CA SER A 399 4.80 -11.21 -2.85
C SER A 399 5.64 -9.93 -2.79
N LEU A 400 6.81 -10.04 -2.16
CA LEU A 400 7.82 -9.00 -2.01
C LEU A 400 9.14 -9.48 -2.61
N LEU A 401 9.59 -8.86 -3.71
CA LEU A 401 10.73 -9.33 -4.51
C LEU A 401 11.74 -8.21 -4.79
N SER A 402 13.04 -8.53 -4.77
CA SER A 402 14.12 -7.64 -5.23
C SER A 402 14.10 -6.28 -4.52
N ARG A 403 14.36 -6.29 -3.19
CA ARG A 403 14.38 -5.11 -2.32
C ARG A 403 13.07 -4.35 -2.25
N ALA A 404 11.97 -5.11 -2.29
CA ALA A 404 10.68 -4.58 -1.93
C ALA A 404 10.59 -4.33 -0.42
N THR A 405 9.90 -3.27 -0.04
CA THR A 405 9.58 -2.96 1.36
C THR A 405 8.07 -2.73 1.50
N LEU A 406 7.47 -3.38 2.49
CA LEU A 406 6.08 -3.17 2.90
C LEU A 406 6.05 -2.71 4.36
N THR A 407 5.53 -1.53 4.61
CA THR A 407 5.53 -0.89 5.93
C THR A 407 4.10 -0.70 6.44
N PHE A 408 3.80 -1.25 7.61
CA PHE A 408 2.53 -1.05 8.31
C PHE A 408 2.70 -0.02 9.43
N GLY A 409 1.77 0.94 9.52
CA GLY A 409 1.80 2.00 10.51
C GLY A 409 2.77 3.13 10.18
N LEU A 410 3.15 3.90 11.21
CA LEU A 410 4.05 5.04 11.11
C LEU A 410 5.23 4.84 12.07
N THR A 411 6.43 5.13 11.57
CA THR A 411 7.75 5.00 12.22
C THR A 411 7.78 5.34 13.71
N HIS A 412 7.14 6.44 14.12
CA HIS A 412 7.19 6.97 15.49
C HIS A 412 5.91 6.70 16.31
N TYR A 413 4.96 5.91 15.79
CA TYR A 413 3.62 5.74 16.38
C TYR A 413 3.14 4.26 16.45
N PRO A 414 3.84 3.36 17.15
CA PRO A 414 3.47 1.94 17.29
C PRO A 414 2.29 1.71 18.27
N TYR A 415 1.12 2.26 17.93
CA TYR A 415 -0.11 2.24 18.74
C TYR A 415 -1.28 1.62 17.97
N SER A 416 -1.01 0.66 17.09
CA SER A 416 -1.96 0.22 16.07
C SER A 416 -1.82 -1.27 15.78
N GLU A 417 -2.92 -1.90 15.38
CA GLU A 417 -2.97 -3.32 15.04
C GLU A 417 -3.33 -3.47 13.55
N PHE A 418 -2.56 -4.31 12.87
CA PHE A 418 -2.57 -4.48 11.43
C PHE A 418 -2.86 -5.92 11.06
N GLU A 419 -3.52 -6.12 9.92
CA GLU A 419 -3.93 -7.45 9.48
C GLU A 419 -3.36 -7.79 8.09
N LEU A 420 -2.68 -8.93 7.97
CA LEU A 420 -2.18 -9.45 6.69
C LEU A 420 -2.76 -10.85 6.45
N LEU A 421 -3.53 -11.00 5.37
CA LEU A 421 -4.20 -12.26 5.03
C LEU A 421 -3.91 -12.64 3.57
N ALA A 422 -3.48 -13.88 3.34
CA ALA A 422 -3.25 -14.44 2.01
C ALA A 422 -3.33 -15.97 2.05
N GLU A 423 -3.33 -16.65 0.90
CA GLU A 423 -2.95 -18.07 0.88
C GLU A 423 -1.43 -18.20 0.97
N GLU A 424 -0.69 -17.37 0.23
CA GLU A 424 0.77 -17.39 0.18
C GLU A 424 1.37 -16.00 0.46
N LEU A 425 2.37 -15.94 1.34
CA LEU A 425 3.27 -14.79 1.49
C LEU A 425 4.69 -15.20 1.07
N LEU A 426 5.17 -14.63 -0.04
CA LEU A 426 6.50 -14.88 -0.60
C LEU A 426 7.41 -13.67 -0.41
N MET A 427 8.62 -13.87 0.12
CA MET A 427 9.59 -12.80 0.34
C MET A 427 10.98 -13.20 -0.17
N SER A 428 11.59 -12.38 -1.05
CA SER A 428 12.94 -12.59 -1.57
C SER A 428 13.75 -11.29 -1.64
N ASP A 429 14.90 -11.24 -0.96
CA ASP A 429 15.76 -10.04 -0.78
C ASP A 429 14.96 -8.79 -0.34
N SER A 430 13.94 -8.97 0.50
CA SER A 430 12.89 -7.99 0.77
C SER A 430 12.47 -7.90 2.23
N THR A 431 11.82 -6.79 2.63
CA THR A 431 11.53 -6.45 4.04
C THR A 431 10.05 -6.17 4.29
N ILE A 432 9.49 -6.72 5.37
CA ILE A 432 8.26 -6.22 6.02
C ILE A 432 8.67 -5.46 7.28
N GLN A 433 8.12 -4.26 7.46
CA GLN A 433 8.22 -3.45 8.66
C GLN A 433 6.83 -3.25 9.26
N VAL A 434 6.71 -3.33 10.59
CA VAL A 434 5.46 -3.07 11.31
C VAL A 434 5.77 -2.16 12.49
N PHE A 435 5.07 -1.04 12.58
CA PHE A 435 5.09 -0.13 13.74
C PHE A 435 3.76 -0.28 14.50
N GLY A 436 3.71 -1.29 15.37
CA GLY A 436 2.53 -1.78 16.07
C GLY A 436 2.47 -3.32 16.10
N ALA A 437 1.27 -3.86 16.27
CA ALA A 437 1.01 -5.30 16.27
C ALA A 437 0.62 -5.81 14.88
N LEU A 438 1.13 -6.98 14.49
CA LEU A 438 0.69 -7.69 13.29
C LEU A 438 -0.12 -8.94 13.68
N ARG A 439 -1.35 -9.03 13.16
CA ARG A 439 -2.08 -10.29 12.98
C ARG A 439 -1.91 -10.75 11.54
N MET A 440 -1.12 -11.80 11.34
CA MET A 440 -0.96 -12.45 10.04
C MET A 440 -1.67 -13.80 10.04
N SER A 441 -2.40 -14.13 8.97
CA SER A 441 -2.92 -15.48 8.73
C SER A 441 -2.69 -15.87 7.28
N VAL A 442 -1.84 -16.89 7.08
CA VAL A 442 -1.47 -17.43 5.77
C VAL A 442 -1.51 -18.95 5.77
N LYS A 443 -1.53 -19.58 4.58
CA LYS A 443 -1.24 -21.02 4.45
C LYS A 443 0.26 -21.25 4.38
N MET A 444 0.95 -20.47 3.55
CA MET A 444 2.37 -20.60 3.26
C MET A 444 3.10 -19.28 3.53
N LEU A 445 4.16 -19.30 4.34
CA LEU A 445 5.15 -18.22 4.45
C LEU A 445 6.50 -18.73 3.98
N LEU A 446 7.03 -18.17 2.89
CA LEU A 446 8.35 -18.53 2.34
C LEU A 446 9.25 -17.29 2.29
N MET A 447 10.33 -17.30 3.08
CA MET A 447 11.29 -16.19 3.19
C MET A 447 12.69 -16.61 2.71
N TRP A 448 13.28 -15.82 1.81
CA TRP A 448 14.62 -16.01 1.25
C TRP A 448 15.45 -14.72 1.35
N ASN A 449 16.54 -14.70 2.13
CA ASN A 449 17.33 -13.50 2.45
C ASN A 449 16.45 -12.29 2.82
N SER A 450 15.39 -12.54 3.60
CA SER A 450 14.30 -11.59 3.81
C SER A 450 14.05 -11.32 5.29
N ARG A 451 13.54 -10.13 5.63
CA ARG A 451 13.33 -9.72 7.03
C ARG A 451 11.89 -9.31 7.29
N MET A 452 11.35 -9.73 8.42
CA MET A 452 10.12 -9.21 9.01
C MET A 452 10.51 -8.58 10.34
N VAL A 453 10.34 -7.26 10.46
CA VAL A 453 10.73 -6.48 11.65
C VAL A 453 9.48 -5.85 12.24
N ILE A 454 9.19 -6.22 13.48
CA ILE A 454 8.03 -5.76 14.24
C ILE A 454 8.51 -4.90 15.41
N ASP A 455 8.20 -3.61 15.37
CA ASP A 455 8.29 -2.69 16.49
C ASP A 455 6.90 -2.56 17.14
N GLY A 456 6.63 -3.36 18.17
CA GLY A 456 5.39 -3.33 18.94
C GLY A 456 5.29 -2.14 19.92
N GLY A 457 6.28 -1.24 19.92
CA GLY A 457 6.34 -0.09 20.82
C GLY A 457 6.64 -0.44 22.28
N ARG A 458 6.56 0.60 23.13
CA ARG A 458 6.71 0.48 24.59
C ARG A 458 5.38 0.31 25.34
N ASP A 459 4.25 0.44 24.65
CA ASP A 459 2.94 0.48 25.31
C ASP A 459 2.27 -0.91 25.36
N SER A 460 1.79 -1.25 26.55
CA SER A 460 1.21 -2.55 26.91
C SER A 460 0.03 -2.99 26.03
N GLY A 461 -0.73 -2.04 25.46
CA GLY A 461 -1.94 -2.33 24.67
C GLY A 461 -1.68 -2.98 23.31
N VAL A 462 -0.46 -2.90 22.78
CA VAL A 462 -0.09 -3.35 21.41
C VAL A 462 1.09 -4.33 21.44
N ALA A 463 1.53 -4.73 22.63
CA ALA A 463 2.77 -5.47 22.87
C ALA A 463 2.78 -6.96 22.41
N THR A 464 1.86 -7.41 21.53
CA THR A 464 1.80 -8.79 21.05
C THR A 464 1.45 -8.86 19.55
N SER A 465 2.28 -9.55 18.77
CA SER A 465 1.96 -9.94 17.39
C SER A 465 1.70 -11.44 17.27
N LEU A 466 0.85 -11.81 16.31
CA LEU A 466 0.38 -13.17 16.07
C LEU A 466 0.58 -13.54 14.59
N LEU A 467 1.41 -14.54 14.33
CA LEU A 467 1.70 -15.05 12.98
C LEU A 467 1.15 -16.47 12.82
N GLU A 468 0.05 -16.63 12.11
CA GLU A 468 -0.50 -17.93 11.76
C GLU A 468 -0.01 -18.39 10.37
N GLY A 469 0.66 -19.54 10.32
CA GLY A 469 1.04 -20.25 9.10
C GLY A 469 0.43 -21.65 9.09
N SER A 470 -0.73 -21.82 8.49
CA SER A 470 -1.54 -23.05 8.67
C SER A 470 -0.91 -24.31 8.06
N ASN A 471 -0.18 -24.22 6.94
CA ASN A 471 0.46 -25.37 6.27
C ASN A 471 2.00 -25.39 6.35
N LEU A 472 2.66 -24.24 6.16
CA LEU A 472 4.13 -24.19 6.10
C LEU A 472 4.70 -22.79 6.39
N ILE A 473 5.76 -22.74 7.19
CA ILE A 473 6.65 -21.59 7.35
C ILE A 473 8.09 -22.03 7.05
N VAL A 474 8.76 -21.40 6.07
CA VAL A 474 10.18 -21.63 5.76
C VAL A 474 10.96 -20.32 5.78
N LEU A 475 12.05 -20.30 6.55
CA LEU A 475 13.09 -19.27 6.46
C LEU A 475 14.35 -19.88 5.83
N ARG A 476 14.98 -19.10 4.94
CA ARG A 476 16.19 -19.53 4.21
C ARG A 476 17.13 -18.36 3.87
N GLU A 477 18.42 -18.68 3.71
CA GLU A 477 19.52 -17.77 3.36
C GLU A 477 19.63 -16.53 4.28
N SER A 478 19.71 -16.74 5.59
CA SER A 478 19.75 -15.67 6.61
C SER A 478 18.48 -14.80 6.66
N SER A 479 17.31 -15.45 6.55
CA SER A 479 16.02 -14.77 6.76
C SER A 479 15.73 -14.57 8.24
N VAL A 480 15.09 -13.46 8.59
CA VAL A 480 14.88 -13.06 10.00
C VAL A 480 13.44 -12.63 10.26
N ILE A 481 12.82 -13.18 11.30
CA ILE A 481 11.63 -12.60 11.95
C ILE A 481 12.09 -12.05 13.31
N HIS A 482 11.99 -10.74 13.50
CA HIS A 482 12.42 -10.04 14.71
C HIS A 482 11.27 -9.21 15.29
N SER A 483 10.97 -9.38 16.58
CA SER A 483 10.05 -8.50 17.32
C SER A 483 10.68 -7.95 18.59
N ASN A 484 10.59 -6.64 18.82
CA ASN A 484 10.96 -6.07 20.13
C ASN A 484 9.92 -6.32 21.24
N ALA A 485 8.77 -6.91 20.89
CA ALA A 485 7.65 -7.21 21.77
C ALA A 485 7.40 -8.73 21.87
N ASN A 486 6.20 -9.14 22.30
CA ASN A 486 5.81 -10.56 22.33
C ASN A 486 5.42 -11.05 20.93
N LEU A 487 5.82 -12.27 20.58
CA LEU A 487 5.52 -12.90 19.30
C LEU A 487 4.96 -14.32 19.50
N GLY A 488 3.73 -14.53 19.06
CA GLY A 488 3.14 -15.87 18.92
C GLY A 488 3.21 -16.33 17.46
N ILE A 489 3.72 -17.54 17.22
CA ILE A 489 3.67 -18.21 15.92
C ILE A 489 2.84 -19.48 16.06
N HIS A 490 1.77 -19.56 15.26
CA HIS A 490 0.75 -20.59 15.35
C HIS A 490 0.54 -21.28 14.00
N GLY A 491 0.04 -22.51 14.00
CA GLY A 491 -0.29 -23.21 12.75
C GLY A 491 -0.50 -24.70 12.93
N GLN A 492 -0.92 -25.37 11.86
CA GLN A 492 -1.12 -26.83 11.84
C GLN A 492 0.01 -27.57 11.11
N GLY A 493 0.95 -26.82 10.52
CA GLY A 493 1.97 -27.33 9.61
C GLY A 493 3.39 -27.35 10.16
N VAL A 494 4.37 -27.28 9.25
CA VAL A 494 5.81 -27.30 9.57
C VAL A 494 6.36 -25.89 9.71
N LEU A 495 7.18 -25.65 10.73
CA LEU A 495 8.15 -24.54 10.77
C LEU A 495 9.55 -25.06 10.47
N ASN A 496 10.21 -24.50 9.46
CA ASN A 496 11.55 -24.92 9.03
C ASN A 496 12.49 -23.71 8.89
N LEU A 497 13.47 -23.61 9.80
CA LEU A 497 14.60 -22.69 9.66
C LEU A 497 15.72 -23.46 8.97
N SER A 498 15.91 -23.25 7.67
CA SER A 498 16.61 -24.23 6.84
C SER A 498 18.14 -24.17 6.88
N GLY A 499 18.74 -23.05 7.28
CA GLY A 499 20.19 -22.83 7.18
C GLY A 499 20.77 -21.79 8.14
N ASN A 500 21.99 -21.38 7.84
CA ASN A 500 22.80 -20.53 8.70
C ASN A 500 22.33 -19.07 8.67
N GLY A 501 22.13 -18.48 9.85
CA GLY A 501 21.63 -17.12 10.03
C GLY A 501 20.09 -17.00 10.05
N ASP A 502 19.36 -18.06 9.72
CA ASP A 502 17.89 -18.05 9.76
C ASP A 502 17.41 -17.92 11.22
N THR A 503 16.76 -16.80 11.54
CA THR A 503 16.51 -16.39 12.93
C THR A 503 15.05 -16.04 13.16
N ILE A 504 14.46 -16.58 14.24
CA ILE A 504 13.23 -16.05 14.82
C ILE A 504 13.54 -15.63 16.25
N GLU A 505 13.43 -14.33 16.53
CA GLU A 505 13.68 -13.78 17.86
C GLU A 505 12.65 -12.75 18.29
N ALA A 506 12.24 -12.83 19.55
CA ALA A 506 11.27 -11.92 20.15
C ALA A 506 11.57 -11.69 21.63
N GLN A 507 10.98 -10.64 22.22
CA GLN A 507 11.17 -10.40 23.65
C GLN A 507 10.47 -11.45 24.52
N ARG A 508 9.40 -12.05 24.00
CA ARG A 508 8.94 -13.39 24.35
C ARG A 508 8.50 -14.11 23.10
N LEU A 509 8.93 -15.36 22.91
CA LEU A 509 8.60 -16.17 21.74
C LEU A 509 7.72 -17.37 22.15
N ILE A 510 6.56 -17.51 21.53
CA ILE A 510 5.69 -18.69 21.72
C ILE A 510 5.43 -19.36 20.38
N LEU A 511 5.70 -20.66 20.29
CA LEU A 511 5.46 -21.50 19.11
C LEU A 511 4.39 -22.54 19.44
N SER A 512 3.32 -22.59 18.66
CA SER A 512 2.16 -23.48 18.86
C SER A 512 1.76 -24.12 17.53
N LEU A 513 2.44 -25.21 17.18
CA LEU A 513 2.52 -25.75 15.81
C LEU A 513 2.29 -27.26 15.81
N PHE A 514 1.08 -27.69 15.40
CA PHE A 514 0.61 -29.07 15.62
C PHE A 514 1.48 -30.19 15.05
N TYR A 515 2.30 -29.91 14.03
CA TYR A 515 3.16 -30.92 13.39
C TYR A 515 4.63 -30.76 13.81
N ASN A 516 5.51 -30.21 12.97
CA ASN A 516 6.97 -30.28 13.20
C ASN A 516 7.67 -28.93 13.25
N ILE A 517 8.69 -28.81 14.12
CA ILE A 517 9.61 -27.67 14.18
C ILE A 517 11.03 -28.15 13.89
N LEU A 518 11.61 -27.64 12.79
CA LEU A 518 12.96 -27.95 12.34
C LEU A 518 13.85 -26.72 12.49
N VAL A 519 14.85 -26.80 13.37
CA VAL A 519 15.86 -25.74 13.59
C VAL A 519 17.16 -26.18 12.95
N GLY A 520 17.38 -25.79 11.69
CA GLY A 520 18.54 -26.17 10.88
C GLY A 520 19.89 -25.69 11.43
N ARG A 521 20.98 -26.20 10.85
CA ARG A 521 22.33 -25.92 11.34
C ARG A 521 22.70 -24.44 11.14
N GLY A 522 22.90 -23.73 12.25
CA GLY A 522 23.19 -22.29 12.26
C GLY A 522 21.94 -21.40 12.27
N ALA A 523 20.74 -22.00 12.34
CA ALA A 523 19.52 -21.27 12.63
C ALA A 523 19.36 -21.00 14.13
N VAL A 524 18.56 -19.99 14.49
CA VAL A 524 18.34 -19.55 15.87
C VAL A 524 16.85 -19.34 16.16
N LEU A 525 16.34 -19.99 17.21
CA LEU A 525 15.12 -19.59 17.91
C LEU A 525 15.51 -18.89 19.22
N ARG A 526 14.98 -17.68 19.49
CA ARG A 526 15.34 -16.92 20.70
C ARG A 526 14.18 -16.18 21.36
N GLY A 527 14.15 -16.23 22.70
CA GLY A 527 13.46 -15.24 23.53
C GLY A 527 13.94 -15.28 24.99
N PRO A 528 14.38 -14.16 25.60
CA PRO A 528 14.26 -12.77 25.15
C PRO A 528 15.36 -12.35 24.16
N LEU A 529 15.28 -11.12 23.63
CA LEU A 529 16.31 -10.54 22.78
C LEU A 529 17.63 -10.31 23.53
N ILE A 530 18.76 -10.38 22.81
CA ILE A 530 20.07 -9.99 23.35
C ILE A 530 20.12 -8.47 23.48
N ASN A 531 20.56 -7.98 24.65
CA ASN A 531 20.66 -6.56 24.99
C ASN A 531 19.33 -5.78 24.96
N ALA A 532 18.19 -6.46 25.20
CA ALA A 532 16.92 -5.78 25.39
C ALA A 532 17.00 -4.73 26.52
N SER A 533 16.46 -3.54 26.28
CA SER A 533 16.23 -2.55 27.32
C SER A 533 15.19 -3.04 28.34
N GLY A 534 15.28 -2.54 29.58
CA GLY A 534 14.33 -2.83 30.66
C GLY A 534 13.00 -2.09 30.51
N ASP A 535 12.39 -2.14 29.33
CA ASP A 535 11.05 -1.62 29.03
C ASP A 535 9.97 -2.60 29.56
N ASP A 536 8.72 -2.15 29.72
CA ASP A 536 7.64 -2.94 30.37
C ASP A 536 7.27 -4.27 29.69
N VAL A 537 7.65 -4.46 28.41
CA VAL A 537 7.44 -5.72 27.67
C VAL A 537 8.49 -6.78 28.03
N ALA A 538 9.60 -6.40 28.67
CA ALA A 538 10.62 -7.33 29.10
C ALA A 538 10.08 -8.35 30.12
N PRO A 539 10.45 -9.64 30.02
CA PRO A 539 10.01 -10.64 30.97
C PRO A 539 10.56 -10.30 32.36
N LYS A 540 9.67 -10.04 33.32
CA LYS A 540 10.03 -9.82 34.72
C LYS A 540 10.48 -11.15 35.32
N LEU A 541 11.77 -11.44 35.17
CA LEU A 541 12.44 -12.61 35.73
C LEU A 541 12.34 -12.54 37.25
N ASN A 542 11.50 -13.40 37.85
CA ASN A 542 11.19 -13.42 39.28
C ASN A 542 12.35 -13.91 40.17
N CYS A 543 13.61 -13.72 39.75
CA CYS A 543 14.83 -14.18 40.42
C CYS A 543 15.11 -13.52 41.78
N GLU A 544 14.47 -12.38 42.07
CA GLU A 544 14.58 -11.67 43.36
C GLU A 544 13.51 -12.11 44.37
N ASN A 545 12.59 -13.00 43.98
CA ASN A 545 11.48 -13.47 44.81
C ASN A 545 11.81 -14.84 45.42
N GLU A 546 11.65 -15.00 46.74
CA GLU A 546 11.94 -16.26 47.45
C GLU A 546 11.02 -17.42 47.02
N SER A 547 9.90 -17.11 46.35
CA SER A 547 8.96 -18.10 45.83
C SER A 547 9.03 -18.19 44.29
N CYS A 548 9.33 -19.40 43.79
CA CYS A 548 9.29 -19.69 42.36
C CYS A 548 7.81 -19.75 41.88
N PRO A 549 7.42 -19.05 40.79
CA PRO A 549 6.04 -19.02 40.31
C PRO A 549 5.44 -20.41 40.05
N MET A 550 4.23 -20.65 40.56
CA MET A 550 3.51 -21.93 40.42
C MET A 550 3.33 -22.37 38.96
N GLU A 551 3.27 -21.42 38.03
CA GLU A 551 3.21 -21.63 36.58
C GLU A 551 4.40 -22.42 36.02
N ILE A 552 5.56 -22.41 36.69
CA ILE A 552 6.76 -23.15 36.26
C ILE A 552 6.63 -24.64 36.61
N PHE A 553 5.90 -24.98 37.68
CA PHE A 553 5.59 -26.36 38.07
C PHE A 553 4.31 -26.88 37.40
N HIS A 554 3.33 -25.99 37.20
CA HIS A 554 2.02 -26.26 36.61
C HIS A 554 1.70 -25.24 35.50
N PRO A 555 2.36 -25.33 34.33
CA PRO A 555 2.11 -24.45 33.20
C PRO A 555 0.68 -24.62 32.64
N PRO A 556 0.06 -23.56 32.07
CA PRO A 556 -1.27 -23.67 31.49
C PRO A 556 -1.34 -24.66 30.32
N GLU A 557 -2.37 -25.50 30.32
CA GLU A 557 -2.66 -26.46 29.24
C GLU A 557 -3.08 -25.80 27.92
N ASP A 558 -3.60 -24.58 28.00
CA ASP A 558 -4.21 -23.86 26.88
C ASP A 558 -3.17 -23.39 25.86
N CYS A 559 -1.92 -23.16 26.29
CA CYS A 559 -0.81 -22.69 25.45
C CYS A 559 -1.13 -21.46 24.57
N ASN A 560 -2.02 -20.61 25.08
CA ASN A 560 -2.27 -19.27 24.57
C ASN A 560 -1.16 -18.32 25.05
N LEU A 561 -0.87 -17.28 24.27
CA LEU A 561 0.09 -16.26 24.66
C LEU A 561 -0.47 -15.38 25.77
N ASN A 562 0.07 -15.57 26.97
CA ASN A 562 -0.24 -14.77 28.16
C ASN A 562 1.04 -14.10 28.68
N SER A 563 1.07 -12.78 28.68
CA SER A 563 2.19 -11.95 29.13
C SER A 563 2.38 -11.92 30.66
N SER A 564 1.49 -12.53 31.46
CA SER A 564 1.76 -12.75 32.89
C SER A 564 2.77 -13.87 33.14
N LEU A 565 2.89 -14.84 32.22
CA LEU A 565 3.66 -16.06 32.44
C LEU A 565 5.15 -15.78 32.58
N SER A 566 5.86 -16.60 33.37
CA SER A 566 7.32 -16.46 33.55
C SER A 566 8.17 -17.00 32.39
N PHE A 567 7.56 -17.53 31.32
CA PHE A 567 8.28 -18.12 30.18
C PHE A 567 8.78 -17.05 29.19
N THR A 568 10.02 -17.20 28.73
CA THR A 568 10.62 -16.31 27.72
C THR A 568 10.65 -16.95 26.33
N LEU A 569 10.74 -18.28 26.28
CA LEU A 569 10.52 -19.09 25.08
C LEU A 569 9.65 -20.30 25.45
N GLN A 570 8.48 -20.43 24.82
CA GLN A 570 7.56 -21.55 25.03
C GLN A 570 7.27 -22.24 23.70
N ILE A 571 7.41 -23.56 23.66
CA ILE A 571 7.04 -24.40 22.52
C ILE A 571 5.99 -25.39 23.01
N CYS A 572 4.83 -25.44 22.34
CA CYS A 572 3.72 -26.27 22.80
C CYS A 572 2.91 -26.90 21.67
N ARG A 573 2.29 -28.06 21.94
CA ARG A 573 1.44 -28.81 20.99
C ARG A 573 2.15 -29.07 19.67
N VAL A 574 3.27 -29.78 19.72
CA VAL A 574 4.10 -30.15 18.56
C VAL A 574 4.29 -31.66 18.56
N GLU A 575 4.31 -32.31 17.39
CA GLU A 575 4.77 -33.68 17.30
C GLU A 575 6.31 -33.72 17.43
N ASP A 576 7.05 -33.50 16.34
CA ASP A 576 8.51 -33.62 16.35
C ASP A 576 9.24 -32.27 16.35
N ILE A 577 10.12 -32.08 17.33
CA ILE A 577 11.05 -30.95 17.38
C ILE A 577 12.46 -31.49 17.08
N ASP A 578 13.08 -31.03 15.99
CA ASP A 578 14.45 -31.40 15.60
C ASP A 578 15.38 -30.19 15.62
N VAL A 579 16.37 -30.24 16.51
CA VAL A 579 17.32 -29.14 16.76
C VAL A 579 18.69 -29.50 16.22
N SER A 580 19.06 -28.91 15.09
CA SER A 580 20.42 -28.86 14.52
C SER A 580 21.11 -27.50 14.72
N GLY A 581 20.38 -26.47 15.12
CA GLY A 581 20.87 -25.11 15.41
C GLY A 581 20.81 -24.75 16.90
N LEU A 582 20.43 -23.50 17.21
CA LEU A 582 20.36 -22.98 18.58
C LEU A 582 18.92 -22.65 18.96
N VAL A 583 18.45 -23.18 20.10
CA VAL A 583 17.26 -22.67 20.80
C VAL A 583 17.74 -21.97 22.08
N GLN A 584 17.48 -20.67 22.22
CA GLN A 584 18.01 -19.85 23.32
C GLN A 584 16.92 -19.11 24.08
N GLY A 585 17.04 -19.02 25.41
CA GLY A 585 16.19 -18.18 26.23
C GLY A 585 16.66 -18.11 27.68
N THR A 586 15.83 -17.53 28.56
CA THR A 586 16.11 -17.53 30.02
C THR A 586 15.28 -18.58 30.75
N VAL A 587 13.99 -18.68 30.41
CA VAL A 587 13.07 -19.71 30.91
C VAL A 587 12.43 -20.39 29.71
N ILE A 588 12.82 -21.63 29.45
CA ILE A 588 12.41 -22.41 28.27
C ILE A 588 11.42 -23.50 28.70
N ASN A 589 10.26 -23.55 28.05
CA ASN A 589 9.21 -24.53 28.33
C ASN A 589 8.78 -25.29 27.07
N PHE A 590 8.88 -26.62 27.12
CA PHE A 590 8.33 -27.56 26.14
C PHE A 590 7.12 -28.26 26.78
N ASN A 591 5.91 -28.02 26.27
CA ASN A 591 4.68 -28.60 26.83
C ASN A 591 3.88 -29.34 25.75
N ARG A 592 3.52 -30.62 25.96
CA ARG A 592 2.84 -31.44 24.93
C ARG A 592 3.63 -31.47 23.61
N ALA A 593 4.94 -31.64 23.70
CA ALA A 593 5.79 -32.02 22.58
C ALA A 593 5.87 -33.56 22.53
N ARG A 594 5.69 -34.21 21.39
CA ARG A 594 5.76 -35.68 21.33
C ARG A 594 7.20 -36.17 21.48
N ASN A 595 8.11 -35.69 20.62
CA ASN A 595 9.54 -35.99 20.69
C ASN A 595 10.36 -34.69 20.64
N VAL A 596 11.47 -34.62 21.40
CA VAL A 596 12.45 -33.52 21.30
C VAL A 596 13.83 -34.09 20.99
N THR A 597 14.28 -33.92 19.75
CA THR A 597 15.56 -34.44 19.25
C THR A 597 16.59 -33.33 19.11
N ILE A 598 17.80 -33.57 19.63
CA ILE A 598 18.93 -32.64 19.54
C ILE A 598 20.04 -33.35 18.76
N GLN A 599 20.35 -32.84 17.57
CA GLN A 599 21.39 -33.39 16.69
C GLN A 599 22.80 -33.03 17.19
N ARG A 600 23.83 -33.66 16.62
CA ARG A 600 25.25 -33.45 16.99
C ARG A 600 25.79 -32.01 16.90
N HIS A 601 25.04 -31.11 16.26
CA HIS A 601 25.36 -29.68 16.16
C HIS A 601 24.29 -28.78 16.77
N GLY A 602 23.20 -29.36 17.27
CA GLY A 602 22.13 -28.66 17.95
C GLY A 602 22.49 -28.32 19.39
N SER A 603 21.84 -27.29 19.92
CA SER A 603 21.93 -26.90 21.32
C SER A 603 20.67 -26.21 21.80
N ILE A 604 20.24 -26.56 23.02
CA ILE A 604 19.21 -25.82 23.76
C ILE A 604 19.95 -25.12 24.91
N SER A 605 19.84 -23.80 24.97
CA SER A 605 20.65 -22.94 25.81
C SER A 605 19.75 -22.01 26.63
N ALA A 606 19.39 -22.46 27.83
CA ALA A 606 18.86 -21.58 28.84
C ALA A 606 20.04 -20.78 29.43
N THR A 607 20.10 -19.48 29.17
CA THR A 607 21.16 -18.57 29.61
C THR A 607 20.57 -17.41 30.39
N GLY A 608 21.10 -17.15 31.59
CA GLY A 608 20.71 -16.03 32.42
C GLY A 608 21.10 -14.68 31.81
N LEU A 609 20.25 -14.13 30.94
CA LEU A 609 20.23 -12.70 30.55
C LEU A 609 19.60 -11.85 31.68
N GLY A 610 19.95 -12.20 32.92
CA GLY A 610 19.28 -11.91 34.19
C GLY A 610 19.70 -12.98 35.21
N ASN A 611 19.86 -12.61 36.48
CA ASN A 611 20.77 -13.34 37.37
C ASN A 611 20.35 -14.77 37.77
N THR A 612 21.38 -15.62 37.85
CA THR A 612 21.58 -16.80 38.72
C THR A 612 20.58 -17.97 38.76
N SER A 613 19.40 -17.90 38.14
CA SER A 613 18.43 -19.02 38.13
C SER A 613 18.18 -19.60 36.74
N LEU A 614 18.26 -20.92 36.62
CA LEU A 614 18.18 -21.68 35.36
C LEU A 614 16.94 -22.58 35.36
N PHE A 615 16.03 -22.40 34.38
CA PHE A 615 14.84 -23.25 34.25
C PHE A 615 14.61 -23.70 32.80
N LEU A 616 14.81 -25.00 32.58
CA LEU A 616 14.34 -25.76 31.42
C LEU A 616 13.22 -26.69 31.91
N VAL A 617 12.02 -26.55 31.35
CA VAL A 617 10.86 -27.40 31.68
C VAL A 617 10.48 -28.20 30.44
N CYS A 618 10.35 -29.53 30.58
CA CYS A 618 9.72 -30.40 29.59
C CYS A 618 8.59 -31.13 30.28
N GLN A 619 7.34 -30.97 29.80
CA GLN A 619 6.16 -31.64 30.34
C GLN A 619 5.39 -32.35 29.23
N ASN A 620 5.06 -33.62 29.51
CA ASN A 620 4.46 -34.56 28.55
C ASN A 620 5.33 -34.80 27.29
N CYS A 621 6.66 -34.70 27.44
CA CYS A 621 7.67 -35.08 26.46
C CYS A 621 7.99 -36.59 26.57
N TYR A 622 8.25 -37.27 25.44
CA TYR A 622 8.71 -38.67 25.38
C TYR A 622 10.11 -38.81 24.76
#